data_AF-A0A7H1AI75-F1
#
_entry.id   AF-A0A7H1AI75-F1
#
_cell.length_a   1.000
_cell.length_b   1.000
_cell.length_c   1.000
_cell.angle_alpha   90.00
_cell.angle_beta   90.00
_cell.angle_gamma   90.00
#
_symmetry.space_group_name_H-M   'P 1'
#
loop_
_entity.id
_entity.type
_entity.pdbx_description
1 polymer ?
#
loop_
_entity_poly.entity_id
_entity_poly.type
_entity_poly.pdbx_seq_one_letter_code
_entity_poly.pdbx_strand_id
1 'polypeptide(L)' 'MSFRQFPATDSDGESRIILEFKPDEAASAANAVEPRYELEDGRALVRKGREFVTPGGDVRLSI' A
#
# COMPACT_ATOMS: atom_id res chain seq x y z
N MET A 1 -4.31 -15.37 2.99
CA MET A 1 -3.86 -13.98 2.79
C MET A 1 -5.06 -13.17 2.39
N SER A 2 -5.30 -12.05 3.07
CA SER A 2 -6.41 -11.14 2.77
C SER A 2 -5.87 -9.82 2.21
N PHE A 3 -6.68 -9.08 1.45
CA PHE A 3 -6.31 -7.74 1.01
C PHE A 3 -7.48 -6.78 1.12
N ARG A 4 -7.17 -5.49 1.26
CA ARG A 4 -8.15 -4.40 1.26
C ARG A 4 -7.73 -3.30 0.29
N GLN A 5 -8.71 -2.59 -0.24
CA GLN A 5 -8.51 -1.53 -1.21
C GLN A 5 -8.80 -0.17 -0.56
N PHE A 6 -8.00 0.83 -0.90
CA PHE A 6 -8.19 2.20 -0.46
C PHE A 6 -8.20 3.13 -1.67
N PRO A 7 -9.21 4.01 -1.80
CA PRO A 7 -9.11 5.13 -2.74
C PRO A 7 -8.02 6.08 -2.25
N ALA A 8 -7.19 6.54 -3.19
CA ALA A 8 -6.14 7.51 -2.96
C ALA A 8 -6.08 8.51 -4.11
N THR A 9 -5.40 9.62 -3.89
CA THR A 9 -5.16 10.64 -4.91
C THR A 9 -3.66 10.81 -5.09
N ASP A 10 -3.20 10.86 -6.33
CA ASP A 10 -1.81 11.16 -6.64
C ASP A 10 -1.50 12.66 -6.63
N SER A 11 -0.24 13.03 -6.83
CA SER A 11 0.20 14.43 -6.87
C SER A 11 -0.40 15.25 -8.01
N ASP A 12 -0.89 14.58 -9.05
CA ASP A 12 -1.51 15.22 -10.22
C ASP A 12 -3.02 15.39 -10.04
N GLY A 13 -3.58 14.85 -8.94
CA GLY A 13 -5.02 14.91 -8.63
C GLY A 13 -5.81 13.71 -9.19
N GLU A 14 -5.13 12.72 -9.76
CA GLU A 14 -5.79 11.55 -10.33
C GLU A 14 -6.17 10.54 -9.25
N SER A 15 -7.34 9.92 -9.41
CA SER A 15 -7.82 8.89 -8.49
C SER A 15 -7.10 7.57 -8.77
N ARG A 16 -6.56 6.96 -7.71
CA ARG A 16 -5.84 5.68 -7.74
C ARG A 16 -6.38 4.74 -6.67
N ILE A 17 -6.19 3.44 -6.86
CA ILE A 17 -6.44 2.46 -5.81
C ILE A 17 -5.13 1.91 -5.24
N ILE A 18 -5.02 1.94 -3.91
CA ILE A 18 -3.98 1.26 -3.14
C ILE A 18 -4.53 -0.08 -2.66
N LEU A 19 -3.78 -1.14 -2.93
CA LEU A 19 -4.02 -2.49 -2.45
C LEU A 19 -3.12 -2.75 -1.24
N GLU A 20 -3.70 -3.00 -0.07
CA GLU A 20 -2.97 -3.49 1.11
C GLU A 20 -3.19 -4.98 1.28
N PHE A 21 -2.10 -5.75 1.16
CA PHE A 21 -2.06 -7.18 1.41
C PHE A 21 -1.66 -7.44 2.86
N LYS A 22 -2.55 -8.09 3.60
CA LYS A 22 -2.28 -8.53 4.97
C LYS A 22 -1.94 -10.02 4.99
N PRO A 23 -0.82 -10.41 5.62
CA PRO A 23 -0.55 -11.80 5.95
C PRO A 23 -1.65 -12.32 6.90
N ASP A 24 -1.98 -13.62 6.81
CA ASP A 24 -2.97 -14.19 7.72
C ASP A 24 -2.44 -14.18 9.16
N GLU A 25 -3.22 -13.64 10.10
CA GLU A 25 -2.87 -13.50 11.52
C GLU A 25 -2.52 -14.83 12.23
N ALA A 26 -2.79 -15.99 11.61
CA ALA A 26 -2.52 -17.29 12.19
C ALA A 26 -1.02 -17.62 12.34
N ALA A 27 -0.13 -16.88 11.69
CA ALA A 27 1.31 -17.08 11.81
C ALA A 27 1.90 -16.27 12.97
N SER A 28 1.61 -16.70 14.20
CA SER A 28 2.42 -16.54 15.42
C SER A 28 2.99 -15.15 15.74
N ALA A 29 2.60 -14.65 16.93
CA ALA A 29 2.98 -13.39 17.58
C ALA A 29 4.49 -13.08 17.77
N ALA A 30 5.39 -13.74 17.06
CA ALA A 30 6.83 -13.51 17.07
C ALA A 30 7.39 -12.85 15.79
N ASN A 31 6.63 -12.82 14.68
CA ASN A 31 7.02 -12.14 13.44
C ASN A 31 5.81 -11.51 12.77
N ALA A 32 5.35 -10.36 13.28
CA ALA A 32 4.33 -9.57 12.62
C ALA A 32 4.89 -9.08 11.28
N VAL A 33 4.63 -9.83 10.21
CA VAL A 33 5.00 -9.43 8.85
C VAL A 33 4.22 -8.15 8.51
N GLU A 34 4.94 -7.08 8.18
CA GLU A 34 4.30 -5.82 7.83
C GLU A 34 3.40 -5.97 6.58
N PRO A 35 2.28 -5.24 6.50
CA PRO A 35 1.44 -5.24 5.31
C PRO A 35 2.23 -4.78 4.08
N ARG A 36 1.98 -5.44 2.94
CA ARG A 36 2.53 -5.02 1.64
C ARG A 36 1.54 -4.13 0.93
N TYR A 37 2.02 -3.04 0.33
CA TYR A 37 1.20 -2.08 -0.40
C TYR A 37 1.56 -2.09 -1.88
N GLU A 38 0.55 -2.06 -2.76
CA GLU A 38 0.73 -1.96 -4.21
C GLU A 38 -0.32 -1.03 -4.81
N LEU A 39 -0.01 -0.45 -5.96
CA LEU A 39 -0.97 0.20 -6.85
C LEU A 39 -1.80 -0.84 -7.60
N GLU A 40 -2.95 -0.41 -8.14
CA GLU A 40 -3.77 -1.22 -9.05
C GLU A 40 -3.05 -1.71 -10.32
N ASP A 41 -1.98 -1.02 -10.73
CA ASP A 41 -1.11 -1.40 -11.84
C ASP A 41 0.02 -2.37 -11.44
N GLY A 42 0.06 -2.79 -10.17
CA GLY A 42 1.02 -3.75 -9.62
C GLY A 42 2.34 -3.13 -9.13
N ARG A 43 2.51 -1.79 -9.20
CA ARG A 43 3.71 -1.15 -8.63
C ARG A 43 3.70 -1.20 -7.11
N ALA A 44 4.80 -1.63 -6.52
CA ALA A 44 4.96 -1.64 -5.07
C ALA A 44 4.98 -0.22 -4.48
N LEU A 45 4.42 -0.07 -3.29
CA LEU A 45 4.35 1.17 -2.53
C LEU A 45 5.01 1.00 -1.16
N VAL A 46 5.73 2.03 -0.75
CA VAL A 46 6.26 2.19 0.60
C VAL A 46 5.36 3.17 1.35
N ARG A 47 4.83 2.72 2.48
CA ARG A 47 4.02 3.58 3.36
C ARG A 47 4.95 4.51 4.15
N LYS A 48 4.75 5.82 4.02
CA LYS A 48 5.40 6.89 4.79
C LYS A 48 4.35 7.64 5.60
N GLY A 49 3.97 7.07 6.75
CA GLY A 49 2.92 7.62 7.62
C GLY A 49 1.53 7.52 6.99
N ARG A 50 1.02 8.65 6.47
CA ARG A 50 -0.28 8.75 5.77
C ARG A 50 -0.15 8.75 4.24
N GLU A 51 1.06 8.68 3.73
CA GLU A 51 1.33 8.72 2.30
C GLU A 51 1.91 7.38 1.84
N PHE A 52 1.74 7.11 0.55
CA PHE A 52 2.25 5.90 -0.09
C PHE A 52 3.05 6.31 -1.31
N VAL A 53 4.28 5.83 -1.41
CA VAL A 53 5.22 6.30 -2.44
C VAL A 53 5.85 5.10 -3.13
N THR A 54 5.99 5.14 -4.45
CA THR A 54 6.78 4.11 -5.16
C THR A 54 8.25 4.18 -4.69
N PRO A 55 9.00 3.07 -4.72
CA PRO A 55 10.42 3.08 -4.32
C PRO A 55 11.28 4.11 -5.06
N GLY A 56 10.96 4.39 -6.33
CA GLY A 56 11.61 5.41 -7.15
C GLY A 56 11.17 6.85 -6.86
N GLY A 57 10.08 7.05 -6.10
CA GLY A 57 9.52 8.38 -5.83
C GLY A 57 8.63 8.94 -6.94
N ASP A 58 8.44 8.20 -8.03
CA ASP A 58 7.70 8.66 -9.22
C ASP A 58 6.22 8.94 -8.95
N VAL A 59 5.62 8.18 -8.02
CA VAL A 59 4.22 8.36 -7.64
C VAL A 59 4.12 8.45 -6.13
N ARG A 60 3.39 9.48 -5.69
CA ARG A 60 3.06 9.73 -4.30
C ARG A 60 1.55 9.82 -4.19
N LEU A 61 0.99 9.05 -3.27
CA LEU A 61 -0.44 8.91 -3.06
C LEU A 61 -0.79 9.33 -1.62
N SER A 62 -1.91 10.00 -1.48
CA SER A 62 -2.53 10.35 -0.20
C SER A 62 -3.94 9.79 -0.09
N ILE A 63 -4.32 9.36 1.11
CA ILE A 63 -5.66 8.87 1.48
C ILE A 63 -6.38 9.84 2.42
#